data_AF-A0A6P3GVF6-F1
#
_entry.id   AF-A0A6P3GVF6-F1
#
_cell.length_a   1.000
_cell.length_b   1.000
_cell.length_c   1.000
_cell.angle_alpha   90.00
_cell.angle_beta   90.00
_cell.angle_gamma   90.00
#
_symmetry.space_group_name_H-M   'P 1'
#
loop_
_entity.id
_entity.type
_entity.pdbx_description
1 polymer ?
#
loop_
_entity_poly.entity_id
_entity_poly.type
_entity_poly.pdbx_seq_one_letter_code
_entity_poly.pdbx_strand_id
1 'polypeptide(L)' 'SHTSQPAKRVSIFKKRCRTLRGITLVCLKCDFLADSSTLDRMAKHLSQRKTHTCQVIIETLPEGTSAVNPFLPSC' A
#
# COMPACT_ATOMS: atom_id res chain seq x y z
N SER A 1 24.46 -1.72 32.22
CA SER A 1 23.19 -1.69 31.49
C SER A 1 23.41 -1.01 30.13
N HIS A 2 23.59 -1.79 29.07
CA HIS A 2 23.76 -1.25 27.72
C HIS A 2 22.38 -1.11 27.07
N THR A 3 21.93 0.11 26.83
CA THR A 3 20.69 0.37 26.10
C THR A 3 20.98 0.26 24.59
N SER A 4 20.45 -0.78 23.96
CA SER A 4 20.52 -1.02 22.53
C SER A 4 19.26 -0.45 21.86
N GLN A 5 19.27 0.84 21.54
CA GLN A 5 18.22 1.43 20.70
C GLN A 5 18.82 2.09 19.46
N PRO A 6 18.82 1.39 18.31
CA PRO A 6 18.79 2.05 17.03
C PRO A 6 17.33 2.12 16.59
N ALA A 7 16.55 3.05 17.13
CA ALA A 7 15.26 3.41 16.55
C ALA A 7 15.49 4.25 15.29
N LYS A 8 16.09 3.65 14.25
CA LYS A 8 16.13 4.23 12.90
C LYS A 8 14.70 4.19 12.35
N ARG A 9 13.87 5.18 12.72
CA ARG A 9 12.62 5.49 12.02
C ARG A 9 12.96 6.06 10.64
N VAL A 10 13.18 5.16 9.69
CA VAL A 10 12.96 5.41 8.26
C VAL A 10 11.51 5.00 7.99
N SER A 11 10.65 5.73 7.30
CA SER A 11 10.87 6.69 6.22
C SER A 11 9.72 7.71 6.14
N ILE A 12 10.07 8.92 5.72
CA ILE A 12 9.17 9.91 5.17
C ILE A 12 9.03 9.58 3.68
N PHE A 13 7.84 9.21 3.24
CA PHE A 13 7.46 9.29 1.83
C PHE A 13 5.96 9.57 1.72
N LYS A 14 5.53 10.79 2.06
CA LYS A 14 4.23 11.31 1.61
C LYS A 14 4.38 11.69 0.13
N LYS A 15 4.40 10.69 -0.75
CA LYS A 15 4.42 10.87 -2.21
C LYS A 15 3.00 11.16 -2.67
N ARG A 16 2.86 12.33 -3.32
CA ARG A 16 1.71 12.90 -4.04
C ARG A 16 0.47 11.99 -4.12
N CYS A 17 -0.63 12.48 -3.54
CA CYS A 17 -1.94 11.86 -3.58
C CYS A 17 -2.42 11.74 -5.03
N ARG A 18 -2.08 10.63 -5.70
CA ARG A 18 -2.91 10.13 -6.80
C ARG A 18 -4.20 9.68 -6.13
N THR A 19 -5.35 10.05 -6.68
CA THR A 19 -6.64 9.49 -6.27
C THR A 19 -6.62 7.99 -6.58
N LEU A 20 -6.14 7.19 -5.62
CA LEU A 20 -6.13 5.74 -5.70
C LEU A 20 -7.57 5.30 -5.44
N ARG A 21 -8.20 4.68 -6.43
CA ARG A 21 -9.57 4.17 -6.30
C ARG A 21 -9.59 2.94 -5.38
N GLY A 22 -8.50 2.18 -5.36
CA GLY A 22 -8.33 1.01 -4.51
C GLY A 22 -6.94 0.40 -4.61
N ILE A 23 -6.63 -0.48 -3.64
CA ILE A 23 -5.43 -1.31 -3.62
C ILE A 23 -5.87 -2.75 -3.42
N THR A 24 -5.34 -3.65 -4.24
CA THR A 24 -5.56 -5.08 -4.13
C THR A 24 -4.22 -5.80 -4.10
N LEU A 25 -4.08 -6.78 -3.22
CA LEU A 25 -2.89 -7.59 -3.04
C LEU A 25 -3.23 -9.03 -3.38
N VAL A 26 -2.40 -9.63 -4.21
CA VAL A 26 -2.55 -11.01 -4.68
C VAL A 26 -1.32 -11.79 -4.28
N CYS A 27 -1.49 -12.93 -3.63
CA CYS A 27 -0.39 -13.87 -3.47
C CYS A 27 -0.14 -14.60 -4.78
N LEU A 28 1.11 -14.63 -5.26
CA LEU A 28 1.46 -15.31 -6.52
C LEU A 28 1.67 -16.82 -6.34
N LYS A 29 1.57 -17.32 -5.12
CA LYS A 29 1.82 -18.73 -4.77
C LYS A 29 0.55 -19.49 -4.34
N CYS A 30 -0.55 -18.78 -4.12
CA CYS A 30 -1.85 -19.36 -3.77
C CYS A 30 -2.97 -18.33 -3.99
N ASP A 31 -4.23 -18.76 -3.95
CA ASP A 31 -5.42 -17.93 -4.20
C ASP A 31 -5.79 -16.96 -3.06
N PHE A 32 -4.80 -16.44 -2.34
CA PHE A 32 -5.03 -15.49 -1.26
C PHE A 32 -5.06 -14.05 -1.79
N LEU A 33 -6.16 -13.35 -1.51
CA LEU A 33 -6.44 -11.99 -1.93
C LEU A 33 -6.72 -11.11 -0.71
N ALA A 34 -6.22 -9.87 -0.75
CA ALA A 34 -6.51 -8.86 0.26
C ALA A 34 -6.72 -7.49 -0.41
N ASP A 35 -7.60 -6.69 0.15
CA ASP A 35 -7.84 -5.30 -0.24
C ASP A 35 -7.05 -4.32 0.66
N SER A 36 -7.24 -3.01 0.46
CA SER A 36 -6.66 -1.98 1.31
C SER A 36 -7.04 -2.12 2.78
N SER A 37 -8.23 -2.64 3.07
CA SER A 37 -8.74 -2.83 4.43
C SER A 37 -8.11 -4.02 5.14
N THR A 38 -7.62 -5.00 4.37
CA THR A 38 -7.11 -6.28 4.87
C THR A 38 -5.63 -6.52 4.57
N LEU A 39 -4.87 -5.44 4.31
CA LEU A 39 -3.42 -5.43 4.16
C LEU A 39 -2.69 -6.23 5.25
N ASP A 40 -3.10 -6.07 6.52
CA ASP A 40 -2.52 -6.80 7.66
C ASP A 40 -2.62 -8.33 7.50
N ARG A 41 -3.72 -8.82 6.92
CA ARG A 41 -3.91 -10.25 6.67
C ARG A 41 -2.91 -10.77 5.65
N MET A 42 -2.57 -9.99 4.62
CA MET A 42 -1.50 -10.33 3.68
C MET A 42 -0.13 -10.33 4.35
N ALA A 43 0.16 -9.35 5.22
CA ALA A 43 1.42 -9.33 5.98
C ALA A 43 1.56 -10.58 6.88
N LYS A 44 0.49 -10.96 7.57
CA LYS A 44 0.44 -12.21 8.36
C LYS A 44 0.63 -13.45 7.48
N HIS A 45 -0.03 -13.49 6.32
CA HIS A 45 0.09 -14.57 5.36
C HIS A 45 1.54 -14.78 4.90
N LEU A 46 2.22 -13.72 4.48
CA LEU A 46 3.63 -13.77 4.05
C LEU A 46 4.58 -14.10 5.20
N SER A 47 4.27 -13.65 6.43
CA SER A 47 5.05 -13.98 7.62
C SER A 47 4.99 -15.47 7.96
N GLN A 48 3.82 -16.08 7.81
CA GLN A 48 3.63 -17.53 7.99
C GLN A 48 4.22 -18.34 6.84
N ARG A 49 4.16 -17.82 5.61
CA ARG A 49 4.61 -18.50 4.40
C ARG A 49 5.71 -17.72 3.70
N LYS A 50 6.94 -17.82 4.20
CA LYS A 50 8.10 -17.03 3.75
C LYS A 50 8.48 -17.22 2.27
N THR A 51 8.01 -18.28 1.62
CA THR A 51 8.24 -18.55 0.18
C THR A 51 7.19 -17.95 -0.73
N HIS A 52 6.14 -17.36 -0.14
CA HIS A 52 5.10 -16.68 -0.87
C HIS A 52 5.54 -15.26 -1.21
N THR A 53 5.17 -14.80 -2.39
CA THR A 53 5.37 -13.42 -2.83
C THR A 53 4.02 -12.80 -3.13
N CYS A 54 3.89 -11.49 -2.92
CA CYS A 54 2.67 -10.76 -3.26
C CYS A 54 2.90 -9.78 -4.41
N GLN A 55 1.90 -9.63 -5.25
CA GLN A 55 1.78 -8.54 -6.20
C GLN A 55 0.79 -7.51 -5.65
N VAL A 56 1.17 -6.23 -5.74
CA VAL A 56 0.31 -5.11 -5.35
C VAL A 56 -0.23 -4.48 -6.63
N ILE A 57 -1.55 -4.49 -6.75
CA ILE A 57 -2.30 -3.89 -7.84
C ILE A 57 -2.90 -2.60 -7.31
N ILE A 58 -2.57 -1.50 -7.95
CA ILE A 58 -3.03 -0.17 -7.59
C ILE A 58 -3.95 0.32 -8.69
N GLU A 59 -5.23 0.52 -8.36
CA GLU A 59 -6.18 1.12 -9.28
C GLU A 59 -6.07 2.65 -9.21
N THR A 60 -5.52 3.26 -10.25
CA THR A 60 -5.49 4.72 -10.40
C THR A 60 -6.58 5.17 -11.36
N LEU A 61 -7.34 6.22 -11.01
CA LEU A 61 -8.19 6.89 -12.00
C LEU A 61 -7.30 7.46 -13.11
N PRO A 62 -7.66 7.27 -14.40
CA PRO A 62 -6.95 7.92 -15.48
C PRO A 62 -7.07 9.43 -15.30
N GLU A 63 -5.92 10.12 -15.25
CA GLU A 63 -5.82 11.58 -15.26
C GLU A 63 -6.21 12.08 -16.66
N GLY A 64 -7.52 12.03 -16.95
CA GLY A 64 -8.06 12.15 -18.30
C GLY A 64 -9.55 12.46 -18.32
N THR A 65 -10.00 13.37 -17.47
CA THR A 65 -11.15 14.22 -17.77
C THR A 65 -10.85 15.59 -17.23
N SER A 66 -10.56 16.52 -18.13
CA SER A 66 -10.54 17.96 -17.86
C SER A 66 -11.86 18.36 -17.20
N ALA A 67 -11.86 18.45 -15.89
CA ALA A 67 -12.78 19.32 -15.17
C ALA A 67 -11.91 20.25 -14.33
N VAL A 68 -11.71 21.45 -14.86
CA VAL A 68 -11.26 22.61 -14.11
C VAL A 68 -12.21 22.81 -12.94
N ASN A 69 -11.94 22.17 -11.81
CA ASN A 69 -12.67 22.41 -10.56
C ASN A 69 -11.66 22.97 -9.55
N PRO A 70 -11.60 24.29 -9.36
CA PRO A 70 -10.61 24.93 -8.46
C PRO A 70 -10.89 24.72 -6.95
N PHE A 71 -11.72 23.76 -6.56
CA PHE A 71 -12.21 23.62 -5.17
C PHE A 71 -12.20 22.19 -4.62
N LEU A 72 -11.11 21.44 -4.80
CA LEU A 72 -10.86 20.31 -3.89
C LEU A 72 -9.48 20.44 -3.25
N PRO A 73 -9.41 20.24 -1.91
CA PRO A 73 -8.26 20.63 -1.12
C PRO A 73 -7.07 19.76 -1.49
N SER A 74 -6.03 20.43 -1.97
CA SER A 74 -4.66 19.96 -1.89
C SER A 74 -4.41 19.41 -0.48
N CYS A 75 -3.84 18.21 -0.39
CA CYS A 75 -3.36 17.63 0.87
C CYS A 75 -2.35 18.51 1.61
#